data_AF-A0A9X3W5L9-F1
#
_entry.id   AF-A0A9X3W5L9-F1
#
_cell.length_a   1.000
_cell.length_b   1.000
_cell.length_c   1.000
_cell.angle_alpha   90.00
_cell.angle_beta   90.00
_cell.angle_gamma   90.00
#
_symmetry.space_group_name_H-M   'P 1'
#
loop_
_entity.id
_entity.type
_entity.pdbx_description
1 polymer ?
#
loop_
_entity_poly.entity_id
_entity_poly.type
_entity_poly.pdbx_seq_one_letter_code
_entity_poly.pdbx_strand_id
1 'polypeptide(L)'
;MPVHVKVDLTRLKAKLSSENIIRARKAMATQAMQEMNQYVPSSSKGEHENGTTLRGETNIADDGSYVLYNVPYAKAQFYGFITNQYGGPYRIHNYTTPGTSRRWDLRMKSNQKAMDDVQKAFIRGLLWQKCN
;
A
#
# COMPACT_ATOMS: atom_id res chain seq x y z
N MET A 1 2.65 -49.08 24.83
CA MET A 1 1.86 -49.00 23.57
C MET A 1 2.06 -47.62 22.97
N PRO A 2 2.51 -47.47 21.71
CA PRO A 2 2.65 -46.15 21.09
C PRO A 2 1.31 -45.66 20.53
N VAL A 3 0.98 -44.39 20.82
CA VAL A 3 -0.18 -43.69 20.25
C VAL A 3 0.27 -42.95 18.99
N HIS A 4 -0.47 -43.11 17.89
CA HIS A 4 -0.23 -42.38 16.65
C HIS A 4 -1.35 -41.35 16.44
N VAL A 5 -0.98 -40.07 16.29
CA VAL A 5 -1.91 -38.99 15.96
C VAL A 5 -1.73 -38.60 14.49
N LYS A 6 -2.77 -38.76 13.68
CA LYS A 6 -2.79 -38.34 12.27
C LYS A 6 -3.36 -36.93 12.19
N VAL A 7 -2.59 -35.99 11.65
CA VAL A 7 -3.03 -34.60 11.44
C VAL A 7 -3.36 -34.38 9.97
N ASP A 8 -4.57 -33.91 9.66
CA ASP A 8 -4.97 -33.50 8.31
C ASP A 8 -4.72 -31.99 8.10
N LEU A 9 -3.81 -31.68 7.17
CA LEU A 9 -3.41 -30.31 6.83
C LEU A 9 -3.97 -29.83 5.48
N THR A 10 -4.84 -30.62 4.83
CA THR A 10 -5.29 -30.35 3.46
C THR A 10 -5.96 -28.98 3.33
N ARG A 11 -6.85 -28.65 4.28
CA ARG A 11 -7.54 -27.35 4.30
C ARG A 11 -6.61 -26.18 4.59
N LEU A 12 -5.59 -26.39 5.42
CA LEU A 12 -4.59 -25.37 5.73
C LEU A 12 -3.73 -25.07 4.51
N LYS A 13 -3.26 -26.11 3.81
CA LYS A 13 -2.49 -25.99 2.57
C LYS A 13 -3.29 -25.28 1.47
N ALA A 14 -4.59 -25.56 1.36
CA ALA A 14 -5.47 -24.86 0.41
C ALA A 14 -5.56 -23.35 0.72
N LYS A 15 -5.71 -22.96 2.00
CA LYS A 15 -5.76 -21.55 2.41
C LYS A 15 -4.42 -20.82 2.21
N LEU A 16 -3.31 -21.53 2.36
CA LEU A 16 -1.96 -21.00 2.18
C LEU A 16 -1.36 -21.31 0.80
N SER A 17 -2.19 -21.62 -0.20
CA SER A 17 -1.70 -21.82 -1.56
C SER A 17 -1.12 -20.52 -2.12
N SER A 18 -0.19 -20.63 -3.06
CA SER A 18 0.46 -19.47 -3.69
C SER A 18 -0.56 -18.49 -4.27
N GLU A 19 -1.63 -18.98 -4.88
CA GLU A 19 -2.70 -18.17 -5.46
C GLU A 19 -3.46 -17.39 -4.39
N ASN A 20 -3.77 -18.02 -3.26
CA ASN A 20 -4.48 -17.37 -2.16
C ASN A 20 -3.58 -16.35 -1.46
N ILE A 21 -2.28 -16.63 -1.34
CA ILE A 21 -1.30 -15.65 -0.84
C ILE A 21 -1.21 -14.43 -1.76
N ILE A 22 -1.14 -14.62 -3.08
CA ILE A 22 -1.11 -13.51 -4.05
C ILE A 22 -2.40 -12.68 -3.95
N ARG A 23 -3.57 -13.32 -3.86
CA ARG A 23 -4.84 -12.60 -3.64
C ARG A 23 -4.85 -11.82 -2.33
N ALA A 24 -4.37 -12.43 -1.25
CA ALA A 24 -4.26 -11.79 0.06
C ALA A 24 -3.35 -10.57 0.01
N ARG A 25 -2.18 -10.68 -0.64
CA ARG A 25 -1.25 -9.56 -0.83
C ARG A 25 -1.86 -8.45 -1.66
N LYS A 26 -2.54 -8.77 -2.76
CA LYS A 26 -3.26 -7.78 -3.57
C LYS A 26 -4.34 -7.06 -2.76
N ALA A 27 -5.18 -7.79 -2.03
CA ALA A 27 -6.21 -7.20 -1.17
C ALA A 27 -5.61 -6.29 -0.09
N MET A 28 -4.54 -6.74 0.55
CA MET A 28 -3.78 -5.97 1.55
C MET A 28 -3.19 -4.70 0.94
N ALA A 29 -2.53 -4.78 -0.23
CA ALA A 29 -1.94 -3.65 -0.92
C ALA A 29 -3.00 -2.63 -1.36
N THR A 30 -4.15 -3.10 -1.85
CA THR A 30 -5.30 -2.24 -2.19
C THR A 30 -5.83 -1.49 -0.97
N GLN A 31 -6.04 -2.19 0.14
CA GLN A 31 -6.49 -1.55 1.37
C GLN A 31 -5.44 -0.54 1.87
N ALA A 32 -4.16 -0.94 1.88
CA ALA A 32 -3.08 -0.06 2.32
C ALA A 32 -3.00 1.21 1.45
N MET A 33 -3.14 1.09 0.13
CA MET A 33 -3.21 2.21 -0.80
C MET A 33 -4.37 3.16 -0.47
N GLN A 34 -5.56 2.63 -0.18
CA GLN A 34 -6.73 3.41 0.22
C GLN A 34 -6.51 4.14 1.55
N GLU A 35 -5.98 3.46 2.57
CA GLU A 35 -5.71 4.05 3.87
C GLU A 35 -4.62 5.12 3.81
N MET A 36 -3.57 4.88 3.00
CA MET A 36 -2.49 5.85 2.79
C MET A 36 -2.97 7.11 2.06
N ASN A 37 -4.01 7.01 1.23
CA ASN A 37 -4.46 8.07 0.34
C ASN A 37 -4.71 9.41 1.07
N GLN A 38 -5.24 9.36 2.29
CA GLN A 38 -5.49 10.57 3.10
C GLN A 38 -4.21 11.35 3.44
N TYR A 39 -3.06 10.67 3.53
CA TYR A 39 -1.76 11.24 3.86
C TYR A 39 -0.91 11.59 2.63
N VAL A 40 -1.26 11.05 1.45
CA VAL A 40 -0.56 11.31 0.19
C VAL A 40 -0.85 12.76 -0.25
N PRO A 41 0.16 13.61 -0.49
CA PRO A 41 -0.07 14.95 -1.01
C PRO A 41 -0.88 14.94 -2.31
N SER A 42 -1.88 15.82 -2.41
CA SER A 42 -2.65 16.03 -3.64
C SER A 42 -2.74 17.52 -3.95
N SER A 43 -2.37 17.89 -5.16
CA SER A 43 -2.54 19.25 -5.63
C SER A 43 -3.36 19.20 -6.90
N SER A 44 -4.41 20.02 -6.99
CA SER A 44 -5.02 20.36 -8.28
C SER A 44 -4.03 21.09 -9.19
N LYS A 45 -2.97 21.71 -8.63
CA LYS A 45 -1.84 22.26 -9.40
C LYS A 45 -0.81 21.21 -9.82
N GLY A 46 -0.98 19.97 -9.34
CA GLY A 46 -0.14 18.83 -9.70
C GLY A 46 -0.69 18.04 -10.89
N GLU A 47 -1.79 18.52 -11.49
CA GLU A 47 -2.20 18.13 -12.82
C GLU A 47 -0.98 18.34 -13.74
N HIS A 48 -0.41 17.23 -14.21
CA HIS A 48 0.46 17.30 -15.38
C HIS A 48 -0.30 17.98 -16.52
N GLU A 49 0.37 18.34 -17.61
CA GLU A 49 -0.27 18.81 -18.86
C GLU A 49 -1.38 17.83 -19.36
N ASN A 50 -1.44 16.62 -18.77
CA ASN A 50 -2.37 15.52 -18.99
C ASN A 50 -3.39 15.30 -17.85
N GLY A 51 -3.43 16.14 -16.80
CA GLY A 51 -4.46 16.15 -15.74
C GLY A 51 -4.31 15.17 -14.57
N THR A 52 -3.23 14.40 -14.44
CA THR A 52 -3.15 13.33 -13.42
C THR A 52 -2.43 13.74 -12.13
N THR A 53 -2.91 13.28 -10.98
CA THR A 53 -2.37 13.58 -9.64
C THR A 53 -1.58 12.40 -9.07
N LEU A 54 -0.69 12.65 -8.09
CA LEU A 54 0.04 11.61 -7.35
C LEU A 54 -0.88 10.50 -6.79
N ARG A 55 -2.11 10.84 -6.40
CA ARG A 55 -3.11 9.88 -5.89
C ARG A 55 -3.72 9.04 -7.01
N GLY A 56 -3.90 9.63 -8.19
CA GLY A 56 -4.49 8.97 -9.36
C GLY A 56 -3.52 8.05 -10.11
N GLU A 57 -2.22 8.37 -10.11
CA GLU A 57 -1.16 7.59 -10.77
C GLU A 57 -0.59 6.51 -9.83
N THR A 58 -1.46 5.64 -9.33
CA THR A 58 -1.08 4.56 -8.43
C THR A 58 -1.43 3.19 -8.99
N ASN A 59 -0.49 2.25 -8.88
CA ASN A 59 -0.63 0.89 -9.37
C ASN A 59 -0.17 -0.10 -8.29
N ILE A 60 -0.73 -1.31 -8.29
CA ILE A 60 -0.32 -2.40 -7.40
C ILE A 60 0.39 -3.45 -8.24
N ALA A 61 1.51 -3.96 -7.72
CA ALA A 61 2.24 -5.04 -8.36
C ALA A 61 1.34 -6.27 -8.62
N ASP A 62 1.63 -7.04 -9.67
CA ASP A 62 0.82 -8.21 -10.03
C ASP A 62 0.83 -9.32 -8.97
N ASP A 63 1.84 -9.35 -8.12
CA ASP A 63 1.94 -10.25 -6.96
C ASP A 63 1.47 -9.60 -5.64
N GLY A 64 1.07 -8.32 -5.69
CA GLY A 64 0.67 -7.52 -4.55
C GLY A 64 1.81 -7.12 -3.60
N SER A 65 3.08 -7.23 -4.03
CA SER A 65 4.23 -6.97 -3.17
C SER A 65 4.48 -5.49 -2.86
N TYR A 66 4.05 -4.57 -3.74
CA TYR A 66 4.22 -3.12 -3.54
C TYR A 66 3.09 -2.30 -4.18
N VAL A 67 2.98 -1.06 -3.69
CA VAL A 67 2.19 0.03 -4.29
C VAL A 67 3.17 0.98 -4.98
N LEU A 68 2.98 1.17 -6.28
CA LEU A 68 3.78 2.05 -7.13
C LEU A 68 3.07 3.39 -7.29
N TYR A 69 3.84 4.48 -7.17
CA TYR A 69 3.41 5.85 -7.49
C TYR A 69 4.17 6.31 -8.73
N ASN A 70 3.49 6.36 -9.88
CA ASN A 70 4.13 6.50 -11.20
C ASN A 70 4.18 7.95 -11.70
N VAL A 71 4.68 8.87 -10.88
CA VAL A 71 4.92 10.26 -11.29
C VAL A 71 6.36 10.68 -10.99
N PRO A 72 6.99 11.52 -11.83
CA PRO A 72 8.40 11.91 -11.67
C PRO A 72 8.73 12.51 -10.30
N TYR A 73 7.78 13.24 -9.72
CA TYR A 73 7.95 13.90 -8.42
C TYR A 73 7.57 13.02 -7.21
N ALA A 74 7.12 11.77 -7.42
CA ALA A 74 6.67 10.88 -6.33
C ALA A 74 7.77 10.67 -5.27
N LYS A 75 9.00 10.41 -5.73
CA LYS A 75 10.15 10.18 -4.84
C LYS A 75 10.45 11.41 -3.98
N ALA A 76 10.47 12.60 -4.59
CA ALA A 76 10.71 13.84 -3.88
C ALA A 76 9.64 14.10 -2.80
N GLN A 77 8.36 13.87 -3.14
CA GLN A 77 7.25 14.01 -2.19
C GLN A 77 7.29 12.97 -1.07
N PHE A 78 7.58 11.71 -1.41
CA PHE A 78 7.65 10.61 -0.44
C PHE A 78 8.72 10.83 0.61
N TYR A 79 9.91 11.29 0.21
CA TYR A 79 11.01 11.58 1.13
C TYR A 79 10.93 12.98 1.75
N GLY A 80 10.24 13.91 1.10
CA GLY A 80 10.08 15.31 1.54
C GLY A 80 11.29 16.19 1.20
N PHE A 81 12.00 15.89 0.11
CA PHE A 81 13.19 16.63 -0.33
C PHE A 81 13.16 16.90 -1.83
N ILE A 82 13.54 18.11 -2.22
CA ILE A 82 13.74 18.55 -3.61
C ILE A 82 15.16 19.11 -3.76
N THR A 83 15.62 19.33 -4.99
CA THR A 83 16.86 20.05 -5.27
C THR A 83 16.58 21.55 -5.29
N ASN A 84 17.37 22.34 -4.56
CA ASN A 84 17.30 23.80 -4.60
C ASN A 84 18.05 24.38 -5.81
N GLN A 85 17.93 25.69 -6.00
CA GLN A 85 18.61 26.43 -7.08
C GLN A 85 20.14 26.35 -7.06
N TYR A 86 20.74 25.94 -5.94
CA TYR A 86 22.18 25.76 -5.76
C TYR A 86 22.62 24.29 -5.89
N GLY A 87 21.72 23.40 -6.31
CA GLY A 87 22.02 21.97 -6.50
C GLY A 87 22.01 21.14 -5.20
N GLY A 88 21.69 21.73 -4.04
CA GLY A 88 21.63 21.04 -2.75
C GLY A 88 20.23 20.54 -2.38
N PRO A 89 20.10 19.63 -1.40
CA PRO A 89 18.80 19.18 -0.92
C PRO A 89 18.07 20.29 -0.16
N TYR A 90 16.79 20.45 -0.42
CA TYR A 90 15.89 21.35 0.30
C TYR A 90 14.66 20.60 0.78
N ARG A 91 14.32 20.80 2.05
CA ARG A 91 13.24 20.09 2.72
C ARG A 91 11.90 20.75 2.40
N ILE A 92 10.91 19.92 2.06
CA ILE A 92 9.53 20.38 1.91
C ILE A 92 8.93 20.59 3.30
N HIS A 93 8.52 21.82 3.61
CA HIS A 93 7.87 22.19 4.88
C HIS A 93 6.35 22.34 4.75
N ASN A 94 5.89 22.85 3.60
CA ASN A 94 4.49 23.19 3.38
C ASN A 94 3.90 22.33 2.28
N TYR A 95 2.91 21.51 2.62
CA TYR A 95 2.13 20.73 1.68
C TYR A 95 0.83 21.46 1.36
N THR A 96 0.39 21.39 0.10
CA THR A 96 -0.82 22.09 -0.38
C THR A 96 -2.11 21.50 0.20
N THR A 97 -2.13 20.20 0.49
CA THR A 97 -3.27 19.54 1.16
C THR A 97 -3.03 19.46 2.67
N PRO A 98 -3.95 19.98 3.51
CA PRO A 98 -3.91 19.76 4.95
C PRO A 98 -3.89 18.26 5.32
N GLY A 99 -3.15 17.90 6.37
CA GLY A 99 -3.05 16.51 6.86
C GLY A 99 -2.10 15.60 6.08
N THR A 100 -1.62 16.03 4.91
CA THR A 100 -0.66 15.26 4.10
C THR A 100 0.78 15.50 4.51
N SER A 101 1.63 14.51 4.27
CA SER A 101 3.06 14.62 4.59
C SER A 101 3.92 13.65 3.80
N ARG A 102 5.24 13.82 3.90
CA ARG A 102 6.22 12.76 3.57
C ARG A 102 5.92 11.47 4.33
N ARG A 103 6.44 10.35 3.83
CA ARG A 103 6.38 9.05 4.49
C ARG A 103 4.97 8.67 4.93
N TRP A 104 4.03 8.78 4.00
CA TRP A 104 2.64 8.38 4.22
C TRP A 104 2.49 6.89 4.59
N ASP A 105 3.46 6.06 4.21
CA ASP A 105 3.60 4.67 4.66
C ASP A 105 3.71 4.57 6.18
N LEU A 106 4.55 5.43 6.79
CA LEU A 106 4.72 5.46 8.24
C LEU A 106 3.50 6.06 8.95
N ARG A 107 2.85 7.05 8.33
CA ARG A 107 1.63 7.67 8.87
C ARG A 107 0.50 6.65 8.97
N MET A 108 0.29 5.89 7.90
CA MET A 108 -0.68 4.79 7.90
C MET A 108 -0.31 3.71 8.92
N LYS A 109 0.96 3.29 8.99
CA LYS A 109 1.41 2.31 10.01
C LYS A 109 1.22 2.78 11.44
N SER A 110 1.33 4.08 11.70
CA SER A 110 1.08 4.65 13.03
C SER A 110 -0.41 4.71 13.40
N ASN A 111 -1.30 4.53 12.44
CA ASN A 111 -2.74 4.47 12.66
C ASN A 111 -3.17 3.02 12.87
N GLN A 112 -3.47 2.66 14.12
CA GLN A 112 -3.86 1.29 14.49
C GLN A 112 -5.07 0.80 13.70
N LYS A 113 -6.09 1.64 13.53
CA LYS A 113 -7.30 1.29 12.79
C LYS A 113 -6.99 0.96 11.32
N ALA A 114 -6.15 1.77 10.69
CA ALA A 114 -5.73 1.52 9.31
C ALA A 114 -4.98 0.20 9.19
N MET A 115 -4.07 -0.09 10.13
CA MET A 115 -3.34 -1.36 10.16
C MET A 115 -4.26 -2.58 10.37
N ASP A 116 -5.25 -2.46 11.25
CA ASP A 116 -6.24 -3.52 11.47
C ASP A 116 -7.06 -3.78 10.21
N ASP A 117 -7.45 -2.74 9.49
CA ASP A 117 -8.23 -2.86 8.25
C ASP A 117 -7.39 -3.50 7.12
N VAL A 118 -6.11 -3.15 7.02
CA VAL A 118 -5.13 -3.80 6.12
C VAL A 118 -4.95 -5.29 6.47
N GLN A 119 -4.83 -5.63 7.75
CA GLN A 119 -4.72 -7.02 8.20
C GLN A 119 -5.99 -7.82 7.88
N LYS A 120 -7.18 -7.24 8.10
CA LYS A 120 -8.45 -7.87 7.75
C LYS A 120 -8.56 -8.11 6.24
N ALA A 121 -8.10 -7.17 5.42
CA ALA A 121 -8.09 -7.34 3.97
C ALA A 121 -7.20 -8.51 3.54
N PHE A 122 -6.02 -8.65 4.15
CA PHE A 122 -5.14 -9.80 3.93
C PHE A 122 -5.83 -11.13 4.29
N ILE A 123 -6.42 -11.22 5.48
CA ILE A 123 -7.12 -12.44 5.94
C ILE A 123 -8.30 -12.77 5.01
N ARG A 124 -9.07 -11.77 4.58
CA ARG A 124 -10.17 -11.97 3.62
C ARG A 124 -9.66 -12.55 2.30
N GLY A 125 -8.54 -12.07 1.79
CA GLY A 125 -7.94 -12.62 0.57
C GLY A 125 -7.42 -14.04 0.72
N LEU A 126 -6.90 -14.43 1.89
CA LEU A 126 -6.49 -15.82 2.18
C LEU A 126 -7.69 -16.77 2.28
N LEU A 127 -8.78 -16.30 2.87
CA LEU A 127 -9.99 -17.08 3.09
C LEU A 127 -10.88 -17.15 1.85
N TRP A 128 -10.53 -16.45 0.77
CA TRP A 128 -11.31 -16.44 -0.45
C TRP A 128 -11.40 -17.84 -1.04
N GLN A 129 -12.62 -18.36 -1.13
CA GLN A 129 -12.92 -19.61 -1.81
C GLN A 129 -13.57 -19.29 -3.16
N LYS A 130 -13.10 -19.94 -4.23
CA LYS A 130 -13.88 -19.96 -5.47
C LYS A 130 -15.24 -20.58 -5.14
N CYS A 131 -16.33 -19.85 -5.38
CA CYS A 131 -17.63 -20.49 -5.54
C CYS A 131 -17.50 -21.41 -6.76
N ASN A 132 -17.49 -22.72 -6.51
CA ASN A 132 -17.66 -23.75 -7.54
C ASN A 132 -19.14 -24.14 -7.56
#